data_AF-A0A830BH67-F1
#
_entry.id   AF-A0A830BH67-F1
#
_cell.length_a   1.000
_cell.length_b   1.000
_cell.length_c   1.000
_cell.angle_alpha   90.00
_cell.angle_beta   90.00
_cell.angle_gamma   90.00
#
_symmetry.space_group_name_H-M   'P 1'
#
loop_
_entity.id
_entity.type
_entity.pdbx_description
1 polymer ?
#
loop_
_entity_poly.entity_id
_entity_poly.type
_entity_poly.pdbx_seq_one_letter_code
_entity_poly.pdbx_strand_id
1 'polypeptide(L)'
;MRMRIGSSLAKGLRYLHNEADPRVIYRDLKPRNVLLGEEYHTKISDFGIAISAPSNDRSSSITVTQLMGTPPYWAPEGALTDRLSPKSDVYIFSVPLLEIIASTVPLDARRPRYVADWVTF
;
A
#
# COMPACT_ATOMS: atom_id res chain seq x y z
N MET A 1 -18.59 0.90 9.19
CA MET A 1 -17.81 1.92 8.46
C MET A 1 -16.36 1.49 8.26
N ARG A 2 -15.46 1.67 9.23
CA ARG A 2 -14.00 1.46 9.10
C ARG A 2 -13.58 0.07 8.58
N MET A 3 -14.19 -1.01 9.08
CA MET A 3 -13.95 -2.37 8.58
C MET A 3 -14.37 -2.56 7.12
N ARG A 4 -15.43 -1.87 6.65
CA ARG A 4 -15.87 -1.93 5.25
C ARG A 4 -14.85 -1.27 4.33
N ILE A 5 -14.31 -0.10 4.73
CA ILE A 5 -13.23 0.58 4.01
C ILE A 5 -12.02 -0.35 3.86
N GLY A 6 -11.52 -0.90 4.98
CA GLY A 6 -10.36 -1.78 4.97
C GLY A 6 -10.58 -3.04 4.12
N SER A 7 -11.75 -3.67 4.24
CA SER A 7 -12.10 -4.86 3.45
C SER A 7 -12.21 -4.55 1.96
N SER A 8 -12.87 -3.46 1.58
CA SER A 8 -12.99 -3.03 0.19
C SER A 8 -11.63 -2.69 -0.41
N LEU A 9 -10.76 -2.04 0.36
CA LEU A 9 -9.43 -1.66 -0.10
C LEU A 9 -8.52 -2.88 -0.29
N ALA A 10 -8.57 -3.83 0.65
CA ALA A 10 -7.85 -5.10 0.55
C ALA A 10 -8.28 -5.90 -0.68
N LYS A 11 -9.58 -5.91 -1.01
CA LYS A 11 -10.09 -6.55 -2.24
C LYS A 11 -9.53 -5.89 -3.50
N GLY A 12 -9.50 -4.55 -3.54
CA GLY A 12 -8.91 -3.80 -4.66
C GLY A 12 -7.43 -4.10 -4.85
N LEU A 13 -6.64 -4.10 -3.78
CA LEU A 13 -5.21 -4.38 -3.84
C LEU A 13 -4.93 -5.84 -4.24
N ARG A 14 -5.71 -6.79 -3.70
CA ARG A 14 -5.66 -8.21 -4.08
C ARG A 14 -5.95 -8.41 -5.56
N TYR A 15 -6.93 -7.70 -6.11
CA TYR A 15 -7.26 -7.75 -7.54
C TYR A 15 -6.06 -7.35 -8.39
N LEU A 16 -5.40 -6.23 -8.05
CA LEU A 16 -4.19 -5.78 -8.75
C LEU A 16 -3.07 -6.83 -8.75
N HIS A 17 -2.89 -7.54 -7.64
CA HIS A 17 -1.81 -8.53 -7.49
C HIS A 17 -2.09 -9.88 -8.14
N ASN A 18 -3.35 -10.32 -8.19
CA ASN A 18 -3.69 -11.71 -8.50
C ASN A 18 -4.58 -11.88 -9.73
N GLU A 19 -5.39 -10.87 -10.06
CA GLU A 19 -6.47 -10.98 -11.05
C GLU A 19 -6.23 -10.05 -12.26
N ALA A 20 -5.56 -8.92 -12.06
CA ALA A 20 -5.18 -8.01 -13.15
C ALA A 20 -4.16 -8.66 -14.10
N ASP A 21 -4.31 -8.39 -15.41
CA ASP A 21 -3.39 -8.82 -16.46
C ASP A 21 -2.96 -7.62 -17.33
N PRO A 22 -1.67 -7.23 -17.30
CA PRO A 22 -0.63 -7.76 -16.42
C PRO A 22 -0.90 -7.40 -14.95
N ARG A 23 -0.33 -8.19 -14.04
CA ARG A 23 -0.41 -7.93 -12.59
C ARG A 23 0.26 -6.60 -12.26
N VAL A 24 -0.20 -5.90 -11.24
CA VAL A 24 0.22 -4.52 -10.94
C VAL A 24 0.76 -4.41 -9.51
N ILE A 25 1.92 -3.79 -9.34
CA ILE A 25 2.42 -3.29 -8.05
C ILE A 25 2.09 -1.80 -7.99
N TYR A 26 1.28 -1.40 -7.01
CA TYR A 26 0.65 -0.08 -6.92
C TYR A 26 1.56 1.01 -6.33
N ARG A 27 2.33 0.69 -5.26
CA ARG A 27 3.42 1.50 -4.68
C ARG A 27 3.06 2.80 -3.94
N ASP A 28 1.88 3.38 -4.11
CA ASP A 28 1.53 4.68 -3.49
C ASP A 28 0.23 4.69 -2.68
N LEU A 29 0.02 3.65 -1.87
CA LEU A 29 -1.20 3.56 -1.06
C LEU A 29 -1.14 4.52 0.12
N LYS A 30 -2.02 5.51 0.09
CA LYS A 30 -2.22 6.54 1.10
C LYS A 30 -3.68 6.99 1.11
N PRO A 31 -4.19 7.57 2.21
CA PRO A 31 -5.58 8.02 2.30
C PRO A 31 -6.04 8.91 1.13
N ARG A 32 -5.15 9.77 0.62
CA ARG A 32 -5.44 10.65 -0.54
C ARG A 32 -5.78 9.88 -1.83
N ASN A 33 -5.25 8.67 -1.98
CA ASN A 33 -5.46 7.84 -3.17
C ASN A 33 -6.57 6.79 -2.98
N VAL A 34 -7.35 6.90 -1.90
CA VAL A 34 -8.49 6.03 -1.62
C VAL A 34 -9.77 6.85 -1.77
N LEU A 35 -10.51 6.60 -2.85
CA LEU A 35 -11.78 7.25 -3.10
C LEU A 35 -12.89 6.51 -2.35
N LEU A 36 -13.74 7.24 -1.63
CA LEU A 36 -14.90 6.70 -0.94
C LEU A 36 -16.16 6.89 -1.78
N GLY A 37 -16.80 5.79 -2.15
CA GLY A 37 -18.11 5.76 -2.78
C GLY A 37 -19.23 5.46 -1.78
N GLU A 38 -20.41 5.15 -2.32
CA GLU A 38 -21.58 4.73 -1.55
C GLU A 38 -21.30 3.50 -0.69
N GLU A 39 -21.99 3.41 0.45
CA GLU A 39 -21.84 2.34 1.44
C GLU A 39 -20.40 2.06 1.92
N TYR A 40 -19.49 3.02 1.73
CA TYR A 40 -18.08 2.90 2.07
C TYR A 40 -17.30 1.90 1.21
N HIS A 41 -17.78 1.69 -0.03
CA HIS A 41 -16.99 1.04 -1.06
C HIS A 41 -15.81 1.95 -1.46
N THR A 42 -14.60 1.41 -1.37
CA THR A 42 -13.38 2.12 -1.73
C THR A 42 -12.96 1.81 -3.16
N LYS A 43 -12.35 2.79 -3.81
CA LYS A 43 -11.62 2.61 -5.07
C LYS A 43 -10.19 3.12 -4.92
N ILE A 44 -9.24 2.36 -5.44
CA ILE A 44 -7.84 2.80 -5.55
C ILE A 44 -7.73 3.72 -6.76
N SER A 45 -7.15 4.90 -6.59
CA SER A 45 -6.94 5.89 -7.66
C SER A 45 -5.45 6.18 -7.85
N ASP A 46 -5.10 7.00 -8.85
CA ASP A 46 -3.72 7.47 -9.10
C ASP A 46 -2.70 6.33 -9.27
N PHE A 47 -2.64 5.81 -10.50
CA PHE A 47 -1.71 4.76 -10.90
C PHE A 47 -0.43 5.32 -11.53
N GLY A 48 -0.14 6.62 -11.35
CA GLY A 48 0.95 7.32 -12.05
C GLY A 48 2.35 6.74 -11.82
N ILE A 49 2.53 6.01 -10.71
CA ILE A 49 3.79 5.32 -10.40
C ILE A 49 3.64 3.80 -10.28
N ALA A 50 2.46 3.25 -10.58
CA ALA A 50 2.23 1.81 -10.55
C ALA A 50 3.04 1.13 -11.67
N ILE A 51 3.46 -0.12 -11.44
CA ILE A 51 4.26 -0.88 -12.39
C ILE A 51 3.69 -2.28 -12.62
N SER A 52 3.86 -2.79 -13.83
CA SER A 52 3.50 -4.17 -14.15
C SER A 52 4.49 -5.15 -13.53
N ALA A 53 3.98 -6.16 -12.85
CA ALA A 53 4.77 -7.26 -12.34
C ALA A 53 5.07 -8.31 -13.43
N PRO A 54 6.26 -8.93 -13.45
CA PRO A 54 6.60 -9.96 -14.41
C PRO A 54 5.60 -11.12 -14.38
N SER A 55 5.18 -11.61 -15.54
CA SER A 55 4.14 -12.64 -15.68
C SER A 55 4.58 -14.02 -15.17
N ASN A 56 5.89 -14.24 -15.10
CA ASN A 56 6.55 -15.53 -14.93
C ASN A 56 6.75 -15.99 -13.47
N ASP A 57 6.55 -15.13 -12.46
CA ASP A 57 6.60 -15.57 -11.06
C ASP A 57 5.72 -14.71 -10.15
N ARG A 58 4.80 -15.36 -9.41
CA ARG A 58 3.83 -14.67 -8.57
C ARG A 58 4.45 -13.87 -7.43
N SER A 59 5.62 -14.27 -6.96
CA SER A 59 6.34 -13.64 -5.85
C SER A 59 7.58 -12.87 -6.29
N SER A 60 7.77 -12.70 -7.61
CA SER A 60 8.96 -12.02 -8.13
C SER A 60 9.04 -10.59 -7.63
N SER A 61 10.24 -10.23 -7.19
CA SER A 61 10.60 -8.85 -6.88
C SER A 61 11.24 -8.19 -8.11
N ILE A 62 10.90 -6.93 -8.32
CA ILE A 62 11.40 -6.10 -9.40
C ILE A 62 12.39 -5.12 -8.81
N THR A 63 13.59 -5.05 -9.37
CA THR A 63 14.54 -3.98 -9.07
C THR A 63 14.10 -2.72 -9.82
N VAL A 64 13.91 -1.62 -9.10
CA VAL A 64 13.59 -0.31 -9.69
C VAL A 64 14.83 0.58 -9.70
N THR A 65 14.92 1.48 -10.69
CA THR A 65 16.01 2.46 -10.77
C THR A 65 15.89 3.55 -9.70
N GLN A 66 14.67 3.82 -9.24
CA GLN A 66 14.37 4.79 -8.19
C GLN A 66 13.15 4.34 -7.40
N LEU A 67 13.26 4.40 -6.07
CA LEU A 67 12.11 4.23 -5.20
C LEU A 67 11.18 5.44 -5.34
N MET A 68 9.94 5.17 -5.76
CA MET A 68 8.85 6.14 -5.87
C MET A 68 7.73 5.72 -4.92
N GLY A 69 6.94 6.71 -4.51
CA GLY A 69 5.85 6.56 -3.55
C GLY A 69 5.95 7.62 -2.48
N THR A 70 5.15 7.48 -1.44
CA THR A 70 5.11 8.43 -0.33
C THR A 70 6.03 7.93 0.80
N PRO A 71 7.16 8.59 1.13
CA PRO A 71 8.21 8.02 1.98
C PRO A 71 7.77 7.45 3.34
N PRO A 72 6.84 8.08 4.08
CA PRO A 72 6.31 7.53 5.33
C PRO A 72 5.63 6.16 5.23
N TYR A 73 5.26 5.72 4.03
CA TYR A 73 4.58 4.46 3.78
C TYR A 73 5.51 3.41 3.16
N TRP A 74 6.77 3.74 2.86
CA TRP A 74 7.67 2.81 2.18
C TRP A 74 7.92 1.56 2.99
N ALA A 75 7.86 0.42 2.30
CA ALA A 75 8.25 -0.85 2.88
C ALA A 75 9.77 -0.85 3.15
N PRO A 76 10.22 -1.32 4.33
CA PRO A 76 11.62 -1.26 4.73
C PRO A 76 12.52 -2.00 3.75
N GLU A 77 12.08 -3.15 3.21
CA GLU A 77 12.82 -3.88 2.20
C GLU A 77 12.95 -3.12 0.88
N GLY A 78 11.92 -2.37 0.49
CA GLY A 78 11.94 -1.51 -0.70
C GLY A 78 12.89 -0.34 -0.54
N ALA A 79 12.93 0.28 0.64
CA ALA A 79 13.85 1.37 0.98
C ALA A 79 15.32 0.93 1.05
N LEU A 80 15.58 -0.33 1.40
CA LEU A 80 16.95 -0.86 1.55
C LEU A 80 17.52 -1.46 0.27
N THR A 81 16.67 -2.08 -0.55
CA THR A 81 17.14 -2.94 -1.66
C THR A 81 16.76 -2.43 -3.05
N ASP A 82 15.93 -1.38 -3.12
CA ASP A 82 15.26 -0.94 -4.36
C ASP A 82 14.49 -2.08 -5.05
N ARG A 83 14.10 -3.12 -4.30
CA ARG A 83 13.29 -4.24 -4.79
C ARG A 83 11.86 -4.10 -4.32
N LEU A 84 10.94 -4.08 -5.26
CA LEU A 84 9.52 -4.01 -4.99
C LEU A 84 8.85 -5.32 -5.34
N SER A 85 7.86 -5.70 -4.54
CA SER A 85 7.05 -6.88 -4.78
C SER A 85 5.60 -6.60 -4.38
N PRO A 86 4.65 -7.49 -4.72
CA PRO A 86 3.32 -7.45 -4.13
C PRO A 86 3.32 -7.42 -2.59
N LYS A 87 4.36 -7.95 -1.93
CA LYS A 87 4.50 -7.89 -0.46
C LYS A 87 4.80 -6.49 0.06
N SER A 88 5.53 -5.69 -0.71
CA SER A 88 5.77 -4.29 -0.38
C SER A 88 4.46 -3.50 -0.38
N ASP A 89 3.57 -3.81 -1.33
CA ASP A 89 2.20 -3.26 -1.34
C ASP A 89 1.36 -3.67 -0.12
N VAL A 90 1.57 -4.88 0.40
CA VAL A 90 0.92 -5.33 1.65
C VAL A 90 1.41 -4.52 2.85
N TYR A 91 2.71 -4.20 2.91
CA TYR A 91 3.24 -3.33 3.96
C TYR A 91 2.63 -1.93 3.87
N ILE A 92 2.64 -1.29 2.71
CA ILE A 92 2.10 0.07 2.55
C ILE A 92 0.57 0.13 2.80
N PHE A 93 -0.16 -0.98 2.64
CA PHE A 93 -1.58 -1.11 2.99
C PHE A 93 -1.82 -1.13 4.51
N SER A 94 -0.91 -1.74 5.25
CA SER A 94 -1.06 -1.90 6.70
C SER A 94 -1.04 -0.58 7.45
N VAL A 95 -0.25 0.40 6.96
CA VAL A 95 -0.09 1.70 7.60
C VAL A 95 -1.40 2.51 7.58
N PRO A 96 -2.07 2.74 6.42
CA PRO A 96 -3.40 3.36 6.38
C PRO A 96 -4.49 2.56 7.10
N LEU A 97 -4.42 1.23 7.09
CA LEU A 97 -5.37 0.40 7.82
C LEU A 97 -5.26 0.66 9.34
N LEU A 98 -4.04 0.76 9.86
CA LEU A 98 -3.80 1.11 11.25
C LEU A 98 -4.26 2.54 11.57
N GLU A 99 -4.08 3.51 10.66
CA GLU A 99 -4.65 4.85 10.84
C GLU A 99 -6.17 4.81 11.02
N ILE A 100 -6.84 4.04 10.15
CA ILE A 100 -8.29 3.88 10.14
C ILE A 100 -8.77 3.20 11.42
N ILE A 101 -8.05 2.18 11.91
CA ILE A 101 -8.42 1.44 13.13
C ILE A 101 -8.12 2.29 14.38
N ALA A 102 -6.92 2.85 14.50
CA ALA A 102 -6.48 3.61 15.67
C ALA A 102 -7.10 5.01 15.75
N SER A 103 -7.60 5.58 14.64
CA SER A 103 -7.97 7.00 14.51
C SER A 103 -6.79 7.96 14.66
N THR A 104 -5.60 7.56 14.21
CA THR A 104 -4.35 8.30 14.44
C THR A 104 -3.54 8.39 13.16
N VAL A 105 -2.98 9.55 12.84
CA VAL A 105 -2.10 9.74 11.67
C VAL A 105 -0.73 9.05 11.89
N PRO A 106 0.01 8.67 10.83
CA PRO A 106 1.16 7.78 10.93
C PRO A 106 2.35 8.51 11.55
N LEU A 107 2.51 9.78 11.17
CA LEU A 107 3.49 10.72 11.68
C LEU A 107 2.78 11.81 12.51
N ASP A 108 2.23 11.45 13.67
CA ASP A 108 1.82 12.46 14.65
C ASP A 108 3.04 12.86 15.50
N ALA A 109 3.67 13.99 15.19
CA ALA A 109 4.82 14.51 15.93
C ALA A 109 4.52 14.80 17.42
N ARG A 110 3.24 14.77 17.82
CA ARG A 110 2.81 14.90 19.22
C ARG A 110 2.81 13.57 19.97
N ARG A 111 3.15 12.46 19.32
CA ARG A 111 3.18 11.11 19.92
C ARG A 111 4.60 10.57 20.00
N PRO A 112 4.92 9.80 21.06
CA PRO A 112 6.26 9.27 21.28
C PRO A 112 6.66 8.13 20.32
N ARG A 113 5.72 7.55 19.54
CA ARG A 113 5.97 6.52 18.52
C ARG A 113 5.04 6.72 17.33
N TYR A 114 5.56 6.50 16.13
CA TYR A 114 4.80 6.56 14.89
C TYR A 114 4.05 5.25 14.65
N VAL A 115 2.90 5.30 13.96
CA VAL A 115 2.12 4.10 13.63
C VAL A 115 2.90 3.21 12.64
N ALA A 116 3.73 3.82 11.79
CA ALA A 116 4.63 3.11 10.89
C ALA A 116 5.61 2.19 11.65
N ASP A 117 6.04 2.59 12.86
CA ASP A 117 6.95 1.81 13.69
C ASP A 117 6.32 0.50 14.21
N TRP A 118 4.99 0.39 14.17
CA TRP A 118 4.26 -0.80 14.64
C TRP A 118 4.29 -1.96 13.63
N VAL A 119 4.71 -1.66 12.40
CA VAL A 119 4.69 -2.61 11.27
C VAL A 119 6.09 -3.12 10.92
N THR A 120 7.13 -2.43 11.36
CA THR A 120 8.53 -2.87 11.31
C THR A 120 8.81 -3.87 12.44
N PHE A 121 9.12 -5.12 12.08
CA PHE A 121 9.70 -6.13 12.98
C PHE A 121 11.22 -6.15 12.85
#